data_AF-A0A384BVK4-F1
#
_entry.id   AF-A0A384BVK4-F1
#
_cell.length_a   1.000
_cell.length_b   1.000
_cell.length_c   1.000
_cell.angle_alpha   90.00
_cell.angle_beta   90.00
_cell.angle_gamma   90.00
#
_symmetry.space_group_name_H-M   'P 1'
#
loop_
_entity.id
_entity.type
_entity.pdbx_description
1 polymer ?
#
loop_
_entity_poly.entity_id
_entity_poly.type
_entity_poly.pdbx_seq_one_letter_code
_entity_poly.pdbx_strand_id
1 'polypeptide(L)'
;MSPEKFPEWYPLWLVRLGQVYNVYPTLRILVENQGRLAYGKDINKERKGLIGDIYLNNSPLREFKIYSLDMKTKFLKRDLPNIWKPALFKHQGPAFFLGILRMGNDPRDTFIKMEGWTKGVIFINGQNLGRYWNVGPQETLYLPGPWLHPGSNEIIVFEEFKSGLEIHFTNTSHLGY
;
A
#
# COMPACT_ATOMS: atom_id res chain seq x y z
N MET A 1 -20.21 -22.64 52.79
CA MET A 1 -19.47 -21.68 51.96
C MET A 1 -18.92 -22.47 50.79
N SER A 2 -19.55 -22.35 49.63
CA SER A 2 -19.26 -23.15 48.44
C SER A 2 -17.89 -22.78 47.84
N PRO A 3 -17.06 -23.75 47.42
CA PRO A 3 -15.94 -23.47 46.55
C PRO A 3 -16.48 -23.10 45.16
N GLU A 4 -16.10 -21.94 44.65
CA GLU A 4 -16.39 -21.53 43.28
C GLU A 4 -15.71 -22.49 42.29
N LYS A 5 -16.51 -23.00 41.36
CA LYS A 5 -16.12 -23.87 40.26
C LYS A 5 -15.43 -23.04 39.19
N PHE A 6 -14.13 -23.28 38.96
CA PHE A 6 -13.50 -22.96 37.69
C PHE A 6 -13.83 -24.07 36.68
N PRO A 7 -14.35 -23.76 35.48
CA PRO A 7 -14.49 -24.78 34.45
C PRO A 7 -13.19 -24.90 33.64
N GLU A 8 -12.52 -26.04 33.79
CA GLU A 8 -11.65 -26.62 32.76
C GLU A 8 -12.52 -27.31 31.69
N TRP A 9 -12.15 -27.23 30.40
CA TRP A 9 -11.89 -28.34 29.47
C TRP A 9 -11.58 -27.77 28.04
N TYR A 10 -10.38 -28.12 27.56
CA TYR A 10 -9.61 -27.78 26.33
C TYR A 10 -10.12 -28.55 25.06
N PRO A 11 -9.51 -28.58 23.81
CA PRO A 11 -8.12 -28.24 23.39
C PRO A 11 -7.81 -27.69 21.94
N LEU A 12 -6.55 -27.20 21.78
CA LEU A 12 -5.59 -27.27 20.63
C LEU A 12 -6.06 -26.91 19.18
N TRP A 13 -5.43 -26.03 18.40
CA TRP A 13 -3.99 -25.82 18.16
C TRP A 13 -3.66 -24.35 17.84
N LEU A 14 -2.84 -23.70 18.69
CA LEU A 14 -2.07 -22.53 18.28
C LEU A 14 -0.64 -22.99 18.04
N VAL A 15 -0.32 -23.42 16.83
CA VAL A 15 1.09 -23.51 16.41
C VAL A 15 1.56 -22.08 16.17
N ARG A 16 2.03 -21.39 17.21
CA ARG A 16 2.98 -20.29 17.03
C ARG A 16 4.28 -20.93 16.57
N LEU A 17 4.48 -21.01 15.26
CA LEU A 17 5.83 -21.13 14.73
C LEU A 17 6.63 -19.94 15.28
N GLY A 18 7.74 -20.26 15.94
CA GLY A 18 8.43 -19.44 16.92
C GLY A 18 8.39 -17.94 16.65
N GLN A 19 7.87 -17.18 17.63
CA GLN A 19 8.48 -15.88 17.88
C GLN A 19 9.91 -16.17 18.27
N VAL A 20 10.82 -16.10 17.29
CA VAL A 20 12.19 -15.71 17.60
C VAL A 20 12.02 -14.36 18.29
N TYR A 21 12.16 -14.35 19.62
CA TYR A 21 12.33 -13.12 20.36
C TYR A 21 13.56 -12.46 19.75
N ASN A 22 13.35 -11.56 18.81
CA ASN A 22 14.45 -10.78 18.28
C ASN A 22 14.86 -9.93 19.48
N VAL A 23 15.97 -10.29 20.11
CA VAL A 23 16.49 -9.67 21.35
C VAL A 23 16.75 -8.17 21.14
N TYR A 24 16.78 -7.74 19.87
CA TYR A 24 16.90 -6.36 19.46
C TYR A 24 15.66 -5.90 18.67
N PRO A 25 15.09 -4.72 19.00
CA PRO A 25 14.02 -4.14 18.21
C PRO A 25 14.51 -3.83 16.80
N THR A 26 13.68 -4.13 15.79
CA THR A 26 14.00 -3.83 14.39
C THR A 26 13.43 -2.47 14.00
N LEU A 27 14.29 -1.53 13.60
CA LEU A 27 13.87 -0.26 13.00
C LEU A 27 13.62 -0.46 11.50
N ARG A 28 12.45 -0.04 11.03
CA ARG A 28 12.13 0.04 9.59
C ARG A 28 11.63 1.43 9.27
N ILE A 29 12.20 2.02 8.23
CA ILE A 29 11.84 3.35 7.75
C ILE A 29 11.40 3.19 6.30
N LEU A 30 10.12 3.43 6.02
CA LEU A 30 9.63 3.57 4.66
C LEU A 30 9.76 5.04 4.26
N VAL A 31 10.47 5.30 3.17
CA VAL A 31 10.64 6.66 2.64
C VAL A 31 10.05 6.75 1.25
N GLU A 32 9.13 7.68 1.08
CA GLU A 32 8.52 7.96 -0.21
C GLU A 32 9.24 9.13 -0.90
N ASN A 33 9.51 8.97 -2.19
CA ASN A 33 9.82 10.09 -3.06
C ASN A 33 8.53 10.65 -3.66
N GLN A 34 8.08 11.82 -3.22
CA GLN A 34 6.86 12.51 -3.69
C GLN A 34 7.04 13.34 -4.97
N GLY A 35 8.19 13.23 -5.63
CA GLY A 35 8.53 14.05 -6.79
C GLY A 35 9.66 15.02 -6.47
N ARG A 36 10.49 15.30 -7.48
CA ARG A 36 11.50 16.34 -7.41
C ARG A 36 10.88 17.66 -7.84
N LEU A 37 11.49 18.76 -7.41
CA LEU A 37 11.18 20.07 -7.96
C LEU A 37 11.32 20.04 -9.49
N ALA A 38 10.34 20.58 -10.19
CA ALA A 38 10.35 20.69 -11.66
C ALA A 38 10.78 22.09 -12.13
N TYR A 39 11.02 23.02 -11.20
CA TYR A 39 11.36 24.40 -11.49
C TYR A 39 12.23 24.99 -10.37
N GLY A 40 12.93 26.09 -10.67
CA GLY A 40 13.70 26.86 -9.70
C GLY A 40 15.19 26.50 -9.66
N LYS A 41 15.95 27.26 -8.87
CA LYS A 41 17.42 27.18 -8.81
C LYS A 41 17.95 25.91 -8.15
N ASP A 42 17.11 25.22 -7.38
CA ASP A 42 17.51 24.06 -6.58
C ASP A 42 17.14 22.70 -7.21
N ILE A 43 16.63 22.68 -8.45
CA ILE A 43 16.25 21.45 -9.17
C ILE A 43 17.36 20.38 -9.17
N ASN A 44 18.62 20.79 -9.30
CA ASN A 44 19.77 19.89 -9.34
C ASN A 44 20.25 19.40 -7.96
N LYS A 45 19.74 20.00 -6.88
CA LYS A 45 20.13 19.67 -5.50
C LYS A 45 19.23 18.61 -4.86
N GLU A 46 18.11 18.29 -5.50
CA GLU A 46 17.09 17.37 -4.95
C GLU A 46 17.56 15.90 -4.93
N ARG A 47 18.11 15.49 -3.78
CA ARG A 47 18.23 14.07 -3.40
C ARG A 47 17.00 13.67 -2.60
N LYS A 48 16.60 12.40 -2.71
CA LYS A 48 15.41 11.83 -2.05
C LYS A 48 15.82 10.56 -1.33
N GLY A 49 15.09 10.20 -0.29
CA GLY A 49 15.51 9.20 0.69
C GLY A 49 16.00 9.86 1.98
N LEU A 50 16.69 9.10 2.82
CA LEU A 50 17.34 9.63 4.01
C LEU A 50 18.69 10.23 3.60
N ILE A 51 18.87 11.52 3.86
CA ILE A 51 20.11 12.24 3.55
C ILE A 51 20.86 12.46 4.85
N GLY A 52 22.10 12.00 4.92
CA GLY A 52 22.94 12.10 6.11
C GLY A 52 22.75 10.96 7.10
N ASP A 53 23.28 11.16 8.31
CA ASP A 53 23.28 10.18 9.39
C ASP A 53 21.94 10.14 10.13
N ILE A 54 21.55 8.93 10.56
CA ILE A 54 20.40 8.68 11.41
C ILE A 54 20.92 8.40 12.81
N TYR A 55 20.39 9.09 13.83
CA TYR A 55 20.85 8.97 15.21
C TYR A 55 19.73 8.44 16.12
N LEU A 56 20.12 7.65 17.13
CA LEU A 56 19.30 7.30 18.27
C LEU A 56 20.06 7.68 19.54
N ASN A 57 19.50 8.60 20.35
CA ASN A 57 20.15 9.14 21.55
C ASN A 57 21.60 9.61 21.27
N ASN A 58 21.78 10.43 20.23
CA ASN A 58 23.07 10.95 19.75
C ASN A 58 24.10 9.90 19.27
N SER A 59 23.74 8.61 19.28
CA SER A 59 24.56 7.55 18.70
C SER A 59 24.13 7.30 17.26
N PRO A 60 25.06 7.31 16.28
CA PRO A 60 24.69 7.06 14.90
C PRO A 60 24.30 5.59 14.69
N LEU A 61 23.18 5.38 13.99
CA LEU A 61 22.76 4.07 13.50
C LEU A 61 23.49 3.76 12.19
N ARG A 62 23.89 2.49 12.04
CA ARG A 62 24.69 1.98 10.91
C ARG A 62 24.06 0.69 10.38
N GLU A 63 24.61 0.19 9.28
CA GLU A 63 24.29 -1.14 8.71
C GLU A 63 22.83 -1.32 8.26
N PHE A 64 22.20 -0.26 7.75
CA PHE A 64 20.89 -0.35 7.15
C PHE A 64 20.89 -1.26 5.91
N LYS A 65 19.95 -2.21 5.86
CA LYS A 65 19.57 -2.88 4.62
C LYS A 65 18.59 -2.00 3.86
N ILE A 66 18.96 -1.60 2.65
CA ILE A 66 18.15 -0.72 1.81
C ILE A 66 17.46 -1.55 0.74
N TYR A 67 16.14 -1.41 0.66
CA TYR A 67 15.30 -2.06 -0.34
C TYR A 67 14.63 -1.00 -1.20
N SER A 68 14.87 -1.05 -2.51
CA SER A 68 14.20 -0.16 -3.45
C SER A 68 12.85 -0.73 -3.83
N LEU A 69 11.78 0.02 -3.56
CA LEU A 69 10.44 -0.26 -4.08
C LEU A 69 10.22 0.63 -5.31
N ASP A 70 10.74 0.19 -6.46
CA ASP A 70 10.69 1.02 -7.69
C ASP A 70 9.30 1.09 -8.32
N MET A 71 8.37 0.26 -7.83
CA MET A 71 6.97 0.19 -8.24
C MET A 71 6.78 -0.02 -9.75
N LYS A 72 7.76 -0.62 -10.43
CA LYS A 72 7.65 -0.96 -11.84
C LYS A 72 6.91 -2.28 -12.01
N THR A 73 6.35 -2.50 -13.19
CA THR A 73 5.69 -3.76 -13.55
C THR A 73 6.55 -5.00 -13.27
N LYS A 74 7.88 -4.91 -13.46
CA LYS A 74 8.80 -5.99 -13.14
C LYS A 74 8.84 -6.30 -11.64
N PHE A 75 8.89 -5.27 -10.80
CA PHE A 75 8.81 -5.44 -9.34
C PHE A 75 7.48 -6.08 -8.94
N LEU A 76 6.36 -5.59 -9.48
CA LEU A 76 5.03 -6.14 -9.18
C LEU A 76 4.89 -7.62 -9.56
N LYS A 77 5.45 -8.04 -10.70
CA LYS A 77 5.34 -9.42 -11.19
C LYS A 77 6.31 -10.40 -10.54
N ARG A 78 7.49 -9.94 -10.12
CA ARG A 78 8.57 -10.81 -9.64
C ARG A 78 8.70 -10.82 -8.12
N ASP A 79 8.57 -9.65 -7.51
CA ASP A 79 8.97 -9.41 -6.12
C ASP A 79 7.77 -9.33 -5.17
N LEU A 80 6.54 -9.18 -5.69
CA LEU A 80 5.33 -9.38 -4.88
C LEU A 80 5.06 -10.88 -4.66
N PRO A 81 4.63 -11.27 -3.45
CA PRO A 81 4.29 -12.65 -3.17
C PRO A 81 3.09 -13.10 -4.03
N ASN A 82 3.19 -14.30 -4.60
CA ASN A 82 2.10 -14.92 -5.36
C ASN A 82 0.93 -15.40 -4.47
N ILE A 83 1.06 -15.26 -3.15
CA ILE A 83 0.06 -15.68 -2.17
C ILE A 83 -0.60 -14.45 -1.58
N TRP A 84 -1.86 -14.26 -1.95
CA TRP A 84 -2.73 -13.20 -1.43
C TRP A 84 -3.60 -13.75 -0.31
N LYS A 85 -3.83 -12.94 0.72
CA LYS A 85 -4.73 -13.27 1.84
C LYS A 85 -5.99 -12.42 1.75
N PRO A 86 -7.17 -12.96 2.08
CA PRO A 86 -8.39 -12.16 2.13
C PRO A 86 -8.24 -10.95 3.07
N ALA A 87 -8.53 -9.76 2.56
CA ALA A 87 -8.56 -8.52 3.35
C ALA A 87 -9.95 -8.34 3.98
N LEU A 88 -10.20 -9.04 5.09
CA LEU A 88 -11.49 -9.01 5.79
C LEU A 88 -11.68 -7.77 6.68
N PHE A 89 -10.58 -7.12 7.03
CA PHE A 89 -10.56 -5.96 7.92
C PHE A 89 -9.58 -4.91 7.38
N LYS A 90 -9.79 -3.66 7.79
CA LYS A 90 -8.87 -2.57 7.46
C LYS A 90 -7.48 -2.88 8.02
N HIS A 91 -6.47 -2.73 7.19
CA HIS A 91 -5.08 -2.90 7.59
C HIS A 91 -4.49 -1.56 8.02
N GLN A 92 -3.59 -1.60 9.00
CA GLN A 92 -2.83 -0.44 9.46
C GLN A 92 -1.36 -0.60 9.06
N GLY A 93 -0.84 0.40 8.37
CA GLY A 93 0.50 0.48 7.84
C GLY A 93 0.63 0.05 6.37
N PRO A 94 1.87 0.06 5.84
CA PRO A 94 2.12 -0.16 4.43
C PRO A 94 1.81 -1.58 3.97
N ALA A 95 0.97 -1.74 2.94
CA ALA A 95 0.64 -3.05 2.37
C ALA A 95 0.20 -2.96 0.90
N PHE A 96 0.31 -4.09 0.21
CA PHE A 96 -0.26 -4.29 -1.12
C PHE A 96 -1.60 -5.01 -1.02
N PHE A 97 -2.55 -4.57 -1.83
CA PHE A 97 -3.89 -5.13 -1.96
C PHE A 97 -4.14 -5.50 -3.40
N LEU A 98 -4.83 -6.62 -3.60
CA LEU A 98 -5.23 -7.12 -4.91
C LEU A 98 -6.76 -7.13 -5.00
N GLY A 99 -7.29 -6.51 -6.06
CA GLY A 99 -8.68 -6.58 -6.46
C GLY A 99 -8.81 -7.04 -7.91
N ILE A 100 -9.98 -7.60 -8.25
CA ILE A 100 -10.32 -7.98 -9.62
C ILE A 100 -11.54 -7.18 -10.06
N LEU A 101 -11.36 -6.34 -11.08
CA LEU A 101 -12.45 -5.62 -11.73
C LEU A 101 -12.93 -6.41 -12.95
N ARG A 102 -14.22 -6.75 -12.98
CA ARG A 102 -14.84 -7.46 -14.11
C ARG A 102 -15.52 -6.47 -15.04
N MET A 103 -15.10 -6.44 -16.30
CA MET A 103 -15.64 -5.58 -17.36
C MET A 103 -16.42 -6.40 -18.39
N GLY A 104 -17.43 -5.76 -18.98
CA GLY A 104 -18.13 -6.29 -20.16
C GLY A 104 -17.28 -6.20 -21.43
N ASN A 105 -17.92 -6.41 -22.59
CA ASN A 105 -17.23 -6.50 -23.88
C ASN A 105 -16.67 -5.17 -24.42
N ASP A 106 -17.15 -4.03 -23.91
CA ASP A 106 -16.74 -2.68 -24.35
C ASP A 106 -16.31 -1.84 -23.13
N PRO A 107 -15.09 -2.06 -22.59
CA PRO A 107 -14.57 -1.26 -21.49
C PRO A 107 -14.44 0.22 -21.90
N ARG A 108 -14.90 1.11 -21.03
CA ARG A 108 -14.84 2.56 -21.24
C ARG A 108 -14.04 3.24 -20.15
N ASP A 109 -13.67 4.48 -20.43
CA ASP A 109 -13.08 5.38 -19.45
C ASP A 109 -13.93 5.44 -18.18
N THR A 110 -13.25 5.49 -17.04
CA THR A 110 -13.88 5.61 -15.73
C THR A 110 -12.95 6.34 -14.77
N PHE A 111 -13.40 6.51 -13.53
CA PHE A 111 -12.64 7.16 -12.48
C PHE A 111 -12.67 6.30 -11.23
N ILE A 112 -11.52 6.11 -10.60
CA ILE A 112 -11.39 5.39 -9.33
C ILE A 112 -11.54 6.37 -8.19
N LYS A 113 -12.43 6.06 -7.24
CA LYS A 113 -12.59 6.79 -5.97
C LYS A 113 -12.10 5.92 -4.82
N MET A 114 -11.11 6.42 -4.08
CA MET A 114 -10.41 5.70 -3.02
C MET A 114 -10.99 6.00 -1.63
N GLU A 115 -12.31 5.90 -1.51
CA GLU A 115 -13.02 6.21 -0.26
C GLU A 115 -12.64 5.22 0.87
N GLY A 116 -12.31 5.74 2.04
CA GLY A 116 -11.86 4.93 3.17
C GLY A 116 -10.39 4.48 3.13
N TRP A 117 -9.70 4.71 2.02
CA TRP A 117 -8.23 4.61 1.89
C TRP A 117 -7.57 5.94 2.29
N THR A 118 -6.26 5.93 2.51
CA THR A 118 -5.54 7.11 3.03
C THR A 118 -4.58 7.67 2.00
N LYS A 119 -3.55 6.91 1.63
CA LYS A 119 -2.53 7.40 0.71
C LYS A 119 -1.76 6.26 0.07
N GLY A 120 -1.53 6.36 -1.22
CA GLY A 120 -0.81 5.32 -1.92
C GLY A 120 -0.75 5.47 -3.43
N VAL A 121 -0.58 4.33 -4.11
CA VAL A 121 -0.44 4.23 -5.57
C VAL A 121 -1.31 3.09 -6.09
N ILE A 122 -1.95 3.31 -7.25
CA ILE A 122 -2.81 2.32 -7.90
C ILE A 122 -2.15 1.81 -9.17
N PHE A 123 -2.27 0.52 -9.42
CA PHE A 123 -1.85 -0.13 -10.66
C PHE A 123 -3.02 -0.87 -11.29
N ILE A 124 -3.17 -0.73 -12.60
CA ILE A 124 -4.18 -1.44 -13.40
C ILE A 124 -3.47 -2.29 -14.43
N ASN A 125 -3.67 -3.61 -14.38
CA ASN A 125 -3.02 -4.57 -15.27
C ASN A 125 -1.48 -4.36 -15.33
N GLY A 126 -0.88 -4.04 -14.18
CA GLY A 126 0.56 -3.77 -14.04
C GLY A 126 1.04 -2.39 -14.48
N GLN A 127 0.15 -1.49 -14.94
CA GLN A 127 0.46 -0.10 -15.28
C GLN A 127 0.19 0.82 -14.09
N ASN A 128 1.13 1.72 -13.77
CA ASN A 128 0.98 2.67 -12.67
C ASN A 128 0.03 3.81 -13.06
N LEU A 129 -1.14 3.85 -12.42
CA LEU A 129 -2.17 4.87 -12.65
C LEU A 129 -1.79 6.21 -12.02
N GLY A 130 -1.11 6.17 -10.88
CA GLY A 130 -0.70 7.35 -10.15
C GLY A 130 -1.00 7.27 -8.66
N ARG A 131 -0.81 8.41 -8.00
CA ARG A 131 -0.94 8.55 -6.55
C ARG A 131 -2.35 8.99 -6.18
N TYR A 132 -2.85 8.48 -5.07
CA TYR A 132 -4.02 9.03 -4.39
C TYR A 132 -3.61 9.50 -2.99
N TRP A 133 -4.30 10.52 -2.50
CA TRP A 133 -4.18 10.97 -1.12
C TRP A 133 -5.50 11.60 -0.69
N ASN A 134 -6.06 11.12 0.41
CA ASN A 134 -7.33 11.60 0.95
C ASN A 134 -7.33 13.07 1.43
N VAL A 135 -6.17 13.73 1.44
CA VAL A 135 -6.07 15.17 1.72
C VAL A 135 -6.64 16.01 0.57
N GLY A 136 -6.73 15.47 -0.65
CA GLY A 136 -7.24 16.18 -1.83
C GLY A 136 -6.23 17.16 -2.44
N PRO A 137 -6.66 18.08 -3.33
CA PRO A 137 -8.05 18.30 -3.75
C PRO A 137 -8.56 17.22 -4.71
N GLN A 138 -7.68 16.49 -5.39
CA GLN A 138 -8.06 15.40 -6.27
C GLN A 138 -8.63 14.21 -5.47
N GLU A 139 -9.89 13.86 -5.74
CA GLU A 139 -10.59 12.75 -5.06
C GLU A 139 -10.74 11.51 -5.95
N THR A 140 -10.65 11.70 -7.27
CA THR A 140 -10.74 10.61 -8.25
C THR A 140 -9.52 10.53 -9.16
N LEU A 141 -9.11 9.31 -9.52
CA LEU A 141 -8.08 9.06 -10.53
C LEU A 141 -8.73 8.61 -11.83
N TYR A 142 -8.40 9.29 -12.93
CA TYR A 142 -8.82 8.88 -14.27
C TYR A 142 -8.22 7.54 -14.65
N LEU A 143 -9.07 6.59 -15.04
CA LEU A 143 -8.71 5.28 -15.56
C LEU A 143 -9.08 5.20 -17.05
N PRO A 144 -8.08 5.20 -17.96
CA PRO A 144 -8.33 5.05 -19.38
C PRO A 144 -8.94 3.68 -19.71
N GLY A 145 -10.02 3.67 -20.48
CA GLY A 145 -10.63 2.48 -21.07
C GLY A 145 -9.65 1.59 -21.85
N PRO A 146 -8.68 2.15 -22.61
CA PRO A 146 -7.65 1.35 -23.27
C PRO A 146 -6.74 0.54 -22.33
N TRP A 147 -6.71 0.84 -21.02
CA TRP A 147 -5.98 0.03 -20.04
C TRP A 147 -6.78 -1.16 -19.54
N LEU A 148 -8.06 -1.24 -19.89
CA LEU A 148 -8.99 -2.28 -19.49
C LEU A 148 -9.20 -3.29 -20.62
N HIS A 149 -9.48 -4.52 -20.22
CA HIS A 149 -9.80 -5.64 -21.10
C HIS A 149 -11.20 -6.16 -20.78
N PRO A 150 -11.93 -6.73 -21.76
CA PRO A 150 -13.11 -7.52 -21.46
C PRO A 150 -12.80 -8.64 -20.46
N GLY A 151 -13.70 -8.89 -19.51
CA GLY A 151 -13.48 -9.87 -18.45
C GLY A 151 -12.67 -9.29 -17.27
N SER A 152 -11.69 -10.04 -16.79
CA SER A 152 -10.99 -9.73 -15.53
C SER A 152 -9.82 -8.77 -15.72
N ASN A 153 -9.77 -7.72 -14.91
CA ASN A 153 -8.70 -6.75 -14.84
C ASN A 153 -8.11 -6.74 -13.42
N GLU A 154 -6.80 -6.77 -13.35
CA GLU A 154 -6.07 -6.73 -12.08
C GLU A 154 -5.96 -5.29 -11.58
N ILE A 155 -6.27 -5.09 -10.30
CA ILE A 155 -6.03 -3.84 -9.59
C ILE A 155 -5.12 -4.15 -8.41
N ILE A 156 -3.93 -3.56 -8.42
CA ILE A 156 -3.04 -3.58 -7.26
C ILE A 156 -3.04 -2.19 -6.64
N VAL A 157 -3.19 -2.12 -5.32
CA VAL A 157 -3.06 -0.88 -4.56
C VAL A 157 -1.92 -1.05 -3.56
N PHE A 158 -0.95 -0.14 -3.59
CA PHE A 158 -0.06 0.06 -2.45
C PHE A 158 -0.67 1.16 -1.57
N GLU A 159 -0.95 0.87 -0.31
CA GLU A 159 -1.45 1.82 0.70
C GLU A 159 -0.38 1.96 1.79
N GLU A 160 -0.16 3.18 2.30
CA GLU A 160 0.92 3.50 3.23
C GLU A 160 0.48 3.57 4.71
N PHE A 161 -0.80 3.86 4.98
CA PHE A 161 -1.29 4.17 6.34
C PHE A 161 -2.47 3.32 6.77
N LYS A 162 -3.61 3.42 6.10
CA LYS A 162 -4.84 2.70 6.48
C LYS A 162 -5.63 2.34 5.24
N SER A 163 -5.90 1.05 5.06
CA SER A 163 -6.64 0.57 3.91
C SER A 163 -8.14 0.80 4.02
N GLY A 164 -8.76 0.99 2.85
CA GLY A 164 -10.17 0.70 2.66
C GLY A 164 -10.42 -0.82 2.56
N LEU A 165 -11.69 -1.16 2.32
CA LEU A 165 -12.11 -2.54 2.00
C LEU A 165 -12.62 -2.66 0.57
N GLU A 166 -13.04 -1.54 -0.01
CA GLU A 166 -13.69 -1.47 -1.32
C GLU A 166 -13.01 -0.40 -2.16
N ILE A 167 -13.07 -0.56 -3.48
CA ILE A 167 -12.64 0.43 -4.46
C ILE A 167 -13.87 0.80 -5.26
N HIS A 168 -14.20 2.08 -5.30
CA HIS A 168 -15.39 2.58 -6.00
C HIS A 168 -15.01 3.13 -7.37
N PHE A 169 -15.93 3.01 -8.33
CA PHE A 169 -15.78 3.55 -9.67
C PHE A 169 -16.92 4.52 -9.95
N THR A 170 -16.63 5.59 -10.68
CA THR A 170 -17.61 6.60 -11.09
C THR A 170 -17.36 7.02 -12.53
N ASN A 171 -18.38 7.60 -13.17
CA ASN A 171 -18.32 8.16 -14.51
C ASN A 171 -17.94 9.65 -14.52
N THR A 172 -17.73 10.26 -13.34
CA THR A 172 -17.46 11.68 -13.17
C THR A 172 -16.16 11.91 -12.41
N SER A 173 -15.38 12.90 -12.85
CA SER A 173 -14.18 13.33 -12.14
C SER A 173 -14.53 14.25 -10.98
N HIS A 174 -13.86 14.06 -9.84
CA HIS A 174 -13.87 14.98 -8.71
C HIS A 174 -12.42 15.40 -8.42
N LEU A 175 -12.09 16.67 -8.70
CA LEU A 175 -10.73 17.20 -8.64
C LEU A 175 -10.53 18.23 -7.52
N GLY A 176 -11.55 18.43 -6.68
CA GLY A 176 -11.63 19.46 -5.65
C GLY A 176 -12.94 20.25 -5.74
N TYR A 177 -13.12 21.18 -4.79
CA TYR A 177 -14.13 22.25 -4.89
C TYR A 177 -13.73 23.29 -5.94
#